data_AF-A0A942KBS6-F1
#
_entry.id   AF-A0A942KBS6-F1
#
_cell.length_a   1.000
_cell.length_b   1.000
_cell.length_c   1.000
_cell.angle_alpha   90.00
_cell.angle_beta   90.00
_cell.angle_gamma   90.00
#
_symmetry.space_group_name_H-M   'P 1'
#
loop_
_entity.id
_entity.type
_entity.pdbx_description
1 polymer ?
#
loop_
_entity_poly.entity_id
_entity_poly.type
_entity_poly.pdbx_seq_one_letter_code
_entity_poly.pdbx_strand_id
1 'polypeptide(L)'
;LKTAGYGYDGKGQRKVGSLEEVESAFAALAGQPAVLESFVDFAAELSVVAARGLDGEFVHYGVTHNHHVNHILDLSLAPAELPERVVQEAVAIARGVLEGLELVGVACVELFLTQQGSLLVNEIAPRPHNSGHLTIDACATSQFEQQLRSVCGLPLGSTELLRPAAMANLLGDLWQPSPDWAAALAYDVRLHLYGKRQARPGRKMGHLTALATSPQEAAQRVRAARAALVGSQRQ
;
A
#
# COMPACT_ATOMS: atom_id res chain seq x y z
N LEU A 1 18.03 7.79 7.99
CA LEU A 1 18.67 6.66 8.72
C LEU A 1 17.58 5.67 9.10
N LYS A 2 17.73 4.38 8.76
CA LYS A 2 16.75 3.31 9.03
C LYS A 2 17.44 2.11 9.68
N THR A 3 16.78 1.39 10.59
CA THR A 3 17.26 0.07 11.03
C THR A 3 17.24 -0.90 9.86
N ALA A 4 18.24 -1.78 9.75
CA ALA A 4 18.35 -2.76 8.67
C ALA A 4 17.34 -3.90 8.80
N GLY A 5 16.70 -4.05 9.96
CA GLY A 5 15.67 -5.05 10.22
C GLY A 5 14.53 -4.51 11.08
N TYR A 6 13.39 -5.20 11.02
CA TYR A 6 12.21 -5.01 11.87
C TYR A 6 11.55 -3.62 11.83
N GLY A 7 11.93 -2.74 10.89
CA GLY A 7 11.25 -1.48 10.63
C GLY A 7 9.90 -1.70 9.96
N TYR A 8 8.88 -0.94 10.38
CA TYR A 8 7.54 -0.92 9.76
C TYR A 8 6.79 0.34 10.15
N ASP A 9 5.92 0.86 9.28
CA ASP A 9 5.07 2.04 9.54
C ASP A 9 5.89 3.22 10.16
N GLY A 10 7.09 3.49 9.62
CA GLY A 10 8.02 4.53 10.10
C GLY A 10 8.81 4.20 11.37
N LYS A 11 8.53 3.10 12.06
CA LYS A 11 9.30 2.66 13.24
C LYS A 11 10.70 2.21 12.83
N GLY A 12 11.69 2.56 13.66
CA GLY A 12 13.09 2.28 13.37
C GLY A 12 13.70 3.24 12.34
N GLN A 13 13.04 4.35 12.03
CA GLN A 13 13.52 5.34 11.07
C GLN A 13 13.70 6.70 11.75
N ARG A 14 14.76 7.42 11.38
CA ARG A 14 15.00 8.78 11.80
C ARG A 14 15.48 9.62 10.62
N LYS A 15 14.76 10.71 10.36
CA LYS A 15 15.21 11.75 9.42
C LYS A 15 16.36 12.51 10.09
N VAL A 16 17.42 12.74 9.32
CA VAL A 16 18.60 13.48 9.73
C VAL A 16 18.67 14.70 8.81
N GLY A 17 18.43 15.88 9.37
CA GLY A 17 18.39 17.14 8.61
C GLY A 17 19.73 17.86 8.52
N SER A 18 20.69 17.50 9.37
CA SER A 18 21.97 18.18 9.52
C SER A 18 23.06 17.21 9.99
N LEU A 19 24.33 17.58 9.84
CA LEU A 19 25.46 16.72 10.26
C LEU A 19 25.49 16.56 11.79
N GLU A 20 25.07 17.58 12.51
CA GLU A 20 25.00 17.64 13.97
C GLU A 20 23.98 16.63 14.54
N GLU A 21 22.96 16.28 13.77
CA GLU A 21 21.93 15.31 14.17
C GLU A 21 22.39 13.85 14.05
N VAL A 22 23.41 13.57 13.23
CA VAL A 22 23.80 12.20 12.83
C VAL A 22 24.11 11.32 14.04
N GLU A 23 24.97 11.80 14.96
CA GLU A 23 25.39 11.02 16.13
C GLU A 23 24.19 10.70 17.03
N SER A 24 23.33 11.68 17.30
CA SER A 24 22.14 11.50 18.12
C SER A 24 21.12 10.56 17.47
N ALA A 25 21.00 10.61 16.14
CA ALA A 25 20.10 9.76 15.39
C ALA A 25 20.60 8.31 15.36
N PHE A 26 21.91 8.10 15.22
CA PHE A 26 22.54 6.79 15.24
C PHE A 26 22.49 6.17 16.64
N ALA A 27 22.80 6.94 17.69
CA ALA A 27 22.72 6.48 19.08
C ALA A 27 21.30 6.01 19.45
N ALA A 28 20.26 6.69 18.93
CA ALA A 28 18.87 6.31 19.15
C ALA A 28 18.48 4.94 18.57
N LEU A 29 19.28 4.37 17.66
CA LEU A 29 19.08 3.02 17.14
C LEU A 29 19.65 1.93 18.07
N ALA A 30 20.29 2.31 19.19
CA ALA A 30 20.75 1.41 20.24
C ALA A 30 21.63 0.25 19.73
N GLY A 31 22.52 0.53 18.77
CA GLY A 31 23.47 -0.45 18.22
C GLY A 31 22.88 -1.42 17.19
N GLN A 32 21.62 -1.26 16.80
CA GLN A 32 21.03 -2.02 15.70
C GLN A 32 21.76 -1.69 14.38
N PRO A 33 22.03 -2.69 13.51
CA PRO A 33 22.52 -2.43 12.16
C PRO A 33 21.57 -1.47 11.44
N ALA A 34 22.14 -0.51 10.71
CA ALA A 34 21.38 0.59 10.11
C ALA A 34 21.89 0.93 8.71
N VAL A 35 20.99 1.44 7.88
CA VAL A 35 21.28 1.97 6.55
C VAL A 35 21.03 3.47 6.56
N LEU A 36 22.02 4.23 6.10
CA LEU A 36 21.86 5.65 5.81
C LEU A 36 21.62 5.80 4.30
N GLU A 37 20.48 6.37 3.96
CA GLU A 37 20.07 6.67 2.59
C GLU A 37 19.76 8.15 2.48
N SER A 38 19.96 8.71 1.28
CA SER A 38 19.56 10.07 0.97
C SER A 38 18.04 10.21 1.05
N PHE A 39 17.56 11.36 1.51
CA PHE A 39 16.14 11.68 1.45
C PHE A 39 15.74 11.89 -0.02
N VAL A 40 14.79 11.10 -0.51
CA VAL A 40 14.30 11.21 -1.89
C VAL A 40 13.24 12.30 -1.95
N ASP A 41 13.45 13.32 -2.78
CA ASP A 41 12.42 14.28 -3.15
C ASP A 41 11.59 13.70 -4.30
N PHE A 42 10.44 13.11 -3.95
CA PHE A 42 9.56 12.39 -4.87
C PHE A 42 8.31 13.19 -5.21
N ALA A 43 7.82 13.03 -6.44
CA ALA A 43 6.55 13.54 -6.92
C ALA A 43 5.37 12.64 -6.53
N ALA A 44 5.58 11.33 -6.44
CA ALA A 44 4.55 10.37 -6.06
C ALA A 44 5.14 9.10 -5.43
N GLU A 45 4.38 8.46 -4.55
CA GLU A 45 4.65 7.13 -4.03
C GLU A 45 3.78 6.12 -4.79
N LEU A 46 4.40 5.11 -5.37
CA LEU A 46 3.77 4.12 -6.23
C LEU A 46 4.01 2.73 -5.67
N SER A 47 3.19 1.77 -6.05
CA SER A 47 3.51 0.36 -5.85
C SER A 47 3.01 -0.49 -7.00
N VAL A 48 3.70 -1.59 -7.24
CA VAL A 48 3.25 -2.67 -8.12
C VAL A 48 3.13 -3.93 -7.28
N VAL A 49 1.91 -4.41 -7.14
CA VAL A 49 1.65 -5.75 -6.62
C VAL A 49 1.68 -6.70 -7.80
N ALA A 50 2.47 -7.77 -7.70
CA ALA A 50 2.62 -8.77 -8.74
C ALA A 50 2.72 -10.17 -8.13
N ALA A 51 2.46 -11.18 -8.94
CA ALA A 51 2.60 -12.57 -8.58
C ALA A 51 3.49 -13.30 -9.59
N ARG A 52 4.28 -14.24 -9.09
CA ARG A 52 5.06 -15.17 -9.91
C ARG A 52 4.75 -16.62 -9.50
N GLY A 53 4.42 -17.45 -10.49
CA GLY A 53 4.10 -18.87 -10.32
C GLY A 53 5.35 -19.75 -10.26
N LEU A 54 5.16 -21.02 -9.89
CA LEU A 54 6.23 -22.04 -9.90
C LEU A 54 6.78 -22.32 -11.30
N ASP A 55 5.97 -22.12 -12.32
CA ASP A 55 6.31 -22.21 -13.74
C ASP A 55 6.99 -20.94 -14.29
N GLY A 56 7.17 -19.92 -13.45
CA GLY A 56 7.72 -18.63 -13.83
C GLY A 56 6.72 -17.68 -14.49
N GLU A 57 5.44 -18.04 -14.61
CA GLU A 57 4.39 -17.12 -15.09
C GLU A 57 4.36 -15.88 -14.17
N PHE A 58 4.25 -14.70 -14.78
CA PHE A 58 4.21 -13.43 -14.07
C PHE A 58 2.94 -12.66 -14.45
N VAL A 59 2.20 -12.21 -13.44
CA VAL A 59 1.07 -11.29 -13.60
C VAL A 59 1.16 -10.14 -12.61
N HIS A 60 0.57 -8.99 -12.96
CA HIS A 60 0.64 -7.77 -12.14
C HIS A 60 -0.70 -7.04 -12.10
N TYR A 61 -0.95 -6.32 -11.01
CA TYR A 61 -2.16 -5.50 -10.83
C TYR A 61 -2.06 -4.09 -11.44
N GLY A 62 -0.97 -3.82 -12.15
CA GLY A 62 -0.65 -2.47 -12.64
C GLY A 62 -0.02 -1.62 -11.54
N VAL A 63 0.01 -0.31 -11.77
CA VAL A 63 0.59 0.64 -10.82
C VAL A 63 -0.52 1.25 -9.97
N THR A 64 -0.31 1.24 -8.65
CA THR A 64 -1.17 1.87 -7.66
C THR A 64 -0.50 3.13 -7.11
N HIS A 65 -1.22 4.25 -7.09
CA HIS A 65 -0.76 5.48 -6.43
C HIS A 65 -1.09 5.40 -4.93
N ASN A 66 -0.11 5.62 -4.07
CA ASN A 66 -0.23 5.53 -2.63
C ASN A 66 0.01 6.89 -1.98
N HIS A 67 -0.75 7.18 -0.93
CA HIS A 67 -0.55 8.34 -0.08
C HIS A 67 -0.32 7.88 1.34
N HIS A 68 0.82 8.24 1.92
CA HIS A 68 1.12 7.99 3.33
C HIS A 68 0.88 9.22 4.18
N VAL A 69 0.38 9.02 5.39
CA VAL A 69 0.28 10.04 6.45
C VAL A 69 0.99 9.50 7.67
N ASN A 70 1.94 10.26 8.21
CA ASN A 70 2.78 9.82 9.34
C ASN A 70 3.43 8.43 9.10
N HIS A 71 3.92 8.20 7.88
CA HIS A 71 4.54 6.94 7.44
C HIS A 71 3.62 5.70 7.46
N ILE A 72 2.30 5.90 7.53
CA ILE A 72 1.30 4.85 7.44
C ILE A 72 0.50 5.08 6.16
N LEU A 73 0.29 4.01 5.38
CA LEU A 73 -0.53 4.07 4.17
C LEU A 73 -1.94 4.55 4.52
N ASP A 74 -2.35 5.69 3.97
CA ASP A 74 -3.66 6.31 4.18
C ASP A 74 -4.64 5.90 3.08
N LEU A 75 -4.21 6.06 1.83
CA LEU A 75 -5.03 5.86 0.64
C LEU A 75 -4.21 5.19 -0.48
N SER A 76 -4.84 4.26 -1.20
CA SER A 76 -4.34 3.67 -2.45
C SER A 76 -5.36 3.84 -3.56
N LEU A 77 -4.92 4.19 -4.78
CA LEU A 77 -5.77 4.40 -5.95
C LEU A 77 -5.26 3.57 -7.13
N ALA A 78 -6.19 2.90 -7.82
CA ALA A 78 -5.91 2.15 -9.04
C ALA A 78 -6.96 2.44 -10.13
N PRO A 79 -6.56 2.62 -11.40
CA PRO A 79 -5.16 2.67 -11.86
C PRO A 79 -4.47 3.98 -11.41
N ALA A 80 -3.15 3.99 -11.35
CA ALA A 80 -2.40 5.24 -11.23
C ALA A 80 -2.46 6.03 -12.55
N GLU A 81 -2.86 7.30 -12.49
CA GLU A 81 -2.87 8.18 -13.66
C GLU A 81 -1.47 8.75 -13.90
N LEU A 82 -0.69 8.03 -14.71
CA LEU A 82 0.71 8.34 -15.01
C LEU A 82 0.96 8.21 -16.52
N PRO A 83 2.01 8.85 -17.06
CA PRO A 83 2.44 8.57 -18.42
C PRO A 83 2.74 7.08 -18.62
N GLU A 84 2.31 6.53 -19.76
CA GLU A 84 2.45 5.10 -20.08
C GLU A 84 3.89 4.58 -19.88
N ARG A 85 4.90 5.40 -20.23
CA ARG A 85 6.31 5.06 -20.02
C ARG A 85 6.63 4.71 -18.55
N VAL A 86 6.05 5.44 -17.61
CA VAL A 86 6.29 5.26 -16.17
C VAL A 86 5.60 3.99 -15.68
N VAL A 87 4.40 3.72 -16.20
CA VAL A 87 3.66 2.49 -15.89
C VAL A 87 4.44 1.26 -16.35
N GLN A 88 4.91 1.27 -17.59
CA GLN A 88 5.71 0.17 -18.16
C GLN A 88 7.03 -0.02 -17.41
N GLU A 89 7.74 1.07 -17.09
CA GLU A 89 8.98 1.02 -16.33
C GLU A 89 8.77 0.45 -14.91
N ALA A 90 7.71 0.87 -14.21
CA ALA A 90 7.38 0.37 -12.88
C ALA A 90 7.06 -1.15 -12.89
N VAL A 91 6.30 -1.61 -13.88
CA VAL A 91 5.99 -3.05 -14.05
C VAL A 91 7.25 -3.84 -14.42
N ALA A 92 8.12 -3.29 -15.28
CA ALA A 92 9.38 -3.92 -15.65
C ALA A 92 10.33 -4.05 -14.45
N ILE A 93 10.42 -3.02 -13.60
CA ILE A 93 11.17 -3.08 -12.33
C ILE A 93 10.60 -4.19 -11.44
N ALA A 94 9.28 -4.24 -11.25
CA ALA A 94 8.65 -5.26 -10.42
C ALA A 94 8.92 -6.68 -10.95
N ARG A 95 8.77 -6.89 -12.26
CA ARG A 95 9.14 -8.15 -12.92
C ARG A 95 10.59 -8.53 -12.64
N GLY A 96 11.53 -7.61 -12.88
CA GLY A 96 12.96 -7.86 -12.66
C GLY A 96 13.28 -8.20 -11.20
N VAL A 97 12.60 -7.58 -10.23
CA VAL A 97 12.72 -7.92 -8.81
C VAL A 97 12.22 -9.34 -8.54
N LEU A 98 11.02 -9.71 -8.99
CA LEU A 98 10.45 -11.04 -8.73
C LEU A 98 11.26 -12.14 -9.43
N GLU A 99 11.74 -11.91 -10.65
CA GLU A 99 12.59 -12.84 -11.38
C GLU A 99 13.97 -12.96 -10.73
N GLY A 100 14.63 -11.85 -10.38
CA GLY A 100 15.97 -11.84 -9.79
C GLY A 100 16.03 -12.42 -8.37
N LEU A 101 14.91 -12.35 -7.62
CA LEU A 101 14.77 -13.02 -6.32
C LEU A 101 14.25 -14.46 -6.44
N GLU A 102 14.02 -14.94 -7.66
CA GLU A 102 13.38 -16.24 -7.94
C GLU A 102 12.08 -16.45 -7.13
N LEU A 103 11.33 -15.37 -6.93
CA LEU A 103 10.19 -15.34 -6.05
C LEU A 103 9.06 -16.23 -6.60
N VAL A 104 8.43 -16.97 -5.69
CA VAL A 104 7.17 -17.70 -5.91
C VAL A 104 6.16 -17.18 -4.90
N GLY A 105 5.02 -16.71 -5.38
CA GLY A 105 4.05 -16.00 -4.56
C GLY A 105 3.73 -14.60 -5.07
N VAL A 106 3.13 -13.80 -4.20
CA VAL A 106 2.85 -12.39 -4.39
C VAL A 106 3.91 -11.55 -3.68
N ALA A 107 4.32 -10.47 -4.34
CA ALA A 107 5.11 -9.43 -3.73
C ALA A 107 4.61 -8.04 -4.13
N CYS A 108 4.92 -7.06 -3.30
CA CYS A 108 4.75 -5.65 -3.59
C CYS A 108 6.12 -5.00 -3.70
N VAL A 109 6.33 -4.27 -4.80
CA VAL A 109 7.49 -3.40 -4.97
C VAL A 109 7.00 -1.97 -4.80
N GLU A 110 7.44 -1.31 -3.73
CA GLU A 110 7.17 0.12 -3.50
C GLU A 110 8.20 0.97 -4.22
N LEU A 111 7.74 2.05 -4.83
CA LEU A 111 8.51 2.89 -5.73
C LEU A 111 8.31 4.36 -5.37
N PHE A 112 9.37 5.14 -5.49
CA PHE A 112 9.28 6.59 -5.57
C PHE A 112 9.41 7.03 -7.02
N LEU A 113 8.45 7.83 -7.50
CA LEU A 113 8.59 8.61 -8.73
C LEU A 113 9.24 9.94 -8.38
N THR A 114 10.45 10.20 -8.88
CA THR A 114 11.17 11.45 -8.61
C THR A 114 10.54 12.64 -9.34
N GLN A 115 10.88 13.86 -8.93
CA GLN A 115 10.49 15.09 -9.64
C GLN A 115 10.96 15.12 -11.09
N GLN A 116 12.06 14.42 -11.41
CA GLN A 116 12.63 14.30 -12.75
C GLN A 116 11.98 13.16 -13.56
N GLY A 117 11.05 12.41 -12.97
CA GLY A 117 10.30 11.35 -13.64
C GLY A 117 11.07 10.04 -13.81
N SER A 118 12.04 9.76 -12.92
CA SER A 118 12.69 8.46 -12.76
C SER A 118 12.08 7.67 -11.61
N LEU A 119 12.19 6.34 -11.65
CA LEU A 119 11.69 5.45 -10.59
C LEU A 119 12.81 4.92 -9.71
N LEU A 120 12.58 4.92 -8.40
CA LEU A 120 13.48 4.34 -7.40
C LEU A 120 12.72 3.30 -6.57
N VAL A 121 13.28 2.12 -6.39
CA VAL A 121 12.71 1.11 -5.47
C VAL A 121 12.94 1.58 -4.03
N ASN A 122 11.86 1.72 -3.26
CA ASN A 122 11.91 2.05 -1.83
C ASN A 122 12.04 0.76 -1.00
N GLU A 123 11.10 -0.17 -1.15
CA GLU A 123 11.10 -1.43 -0.43
C GLU A 123 10.38 -2.54 -1.20
N ILE A 124 10.62 -3.78 -0.79
CA ILE A 124 10.00 -4.98 -1.35
C ILE A 124 9.35 -5.76 -0.20
N ALA A 125 8.06 -6.05 -0.33
CA ALA A 125 7.32 -6.90 0.60
C ALA A 125 6.96 -8.23 -0.09
N PRO A 126 7.63 -9.35 0.21
CA PRO A 126 7.38 -10.66 -0.43
C PRO A 126 6.14 -11.35 0.17
N ARG A 127 5.01 -10.64 0.13
CA ARG A 127 3.70 -11.06 0.63
C ARG A 127 2.60 -10.20 0.01
N PRO A 128 1.32 -10.59 0.15
CA PRO A 128 0.21 -9.65 0.00
C PRO A 128 0.43 -8.35 0.79
N HIS A 129 0.09 -7.24 0.16
CA HIS A 129 0.41 -5.89 0.63
C HIS A 129 -0.84 -5.03 0.84
N ASN A 130 -0.73 -4.04 1.71
CA ASN A 130 -1.86 -3.18 2.07
C ASN A 130 -2.37 -2.38 0.86
N SER A 131 -1.45 -1.87 0.03
CA SER A 131 -1.81 -1.16 -1.21
C SER A 131 -2.54 -2.03 -2.24
N GLY A 132 -2.47 -3.36 -2.12
CA GLY A 132 -3.19 -4.30 -2.97
C GLY A 132 -4.57 -4.68 -2.44
N HIS A 133 -5.05 -4.18 -1.29
CA HIS A 133 -6.32 -4.64 -0.72
C HIS A 133 -7.53 -4.31 -1.59
N LEU A 134 -7.47 -3.23 -2.38
CA LEU A 134 -8.49 -2.91 -3.39
C LEU A 134 -8.76 -4.06 -4.38
N THR A 135 -7.79 -4.96 -4.60
CA THR A 135 -7.94 -6.10 -5.52
C THR A 135 -9.01 -7.09 -5.08
N ILE A 136 -9.43 -7.07 -3.80
CA ILE A 136 -10.54 -7.89 -3.31
C ILE A 136 -11.84 -7.53 -4.05
N ASP A 137 -12.08 -6.22 -4.23
CA ASP A 137 -13.36 -5.72 -4.73
C ASP A 137 -13.27 -5.24 -6.19
N ALA A 138 -12.07 -4.89 -6.67
CA ALA A 138 -11.87 -4.18 -7.94
C ALA A 138 -11.27 -5.04 -9.07
N CYS A 139 -10.64 -6.18 -8.76
CA CYS A 139 -9.95 -7.01 -9.74
C CYS A 139 -10.64 -8.36 -9.94
N ALA A 140 -10.41 -8.99 -11.10
CA ALA A 140 -10.94 -10.32 -11.40
C ALA A 140 -10.42 -11.42 -10.46
N THR A 141 -9.20 -11.28 -9.93
CA THR A 141 -8.64 -12.18 -8.90
C THR A 141 -7.90 -11.35 -7.85
N SER A 142 -8.25 -11.51 -6.58
CA SER A 142 -7.60 -10.75 -5.50
C SER A 142 -6.16 -11.21 -5.26
N GLN A 143 -5.30 -10.33 -4.74
CA GLN A 143 -3.92 -10.69 -4.40
C GLN A 143 -3.83 -11.88 -3.42
N PHE A 144 -4.86 -12.13 -2.61
CA PHE A 144 -4.89 -13.22 -1.65
C PHE A 144 -5.16 -14.56 -2.32
N GLU A 145 -6.10 -14.60 -3.25
CA GLU A 145 -6.32 -15.76 -4.11
C GLU A 145 -5.10 -16.00 -5.01
N GLN A 146 -4.49 -14.93 -5.51
CA GLN A 146 -3.28 -15.01 -6.33
C GLN A 146 -2.10 -15.59 -5.55
N GLN A 147 -1.92 -15.22 -4.28
CA GLN A 147 -0.95 -15.83 -3.38
C GLN A 147 -1.21 -17.32 -3.23
N LEU A 148 -2.46 -17.74 -3.04
CA LEU A 148 -2.81 -19.15 -2.91
C LEU A 148 -2.52 -19.92 -4.20
N ARG A 149 -2.94 -19.40 -5.36
CA ARG A 149 -2.71 -20.05 -6.66
C ARG A 149 -1.23 -20.22 -6.95
N SER A 150 -0.44 -19.16 -6.78
CA SER A 150 1.00 -19.16 -7.05
C SER A 150 1.77 -20.16 -6.17
N VAL A 151 1.51 -20.22 -4.86
CA VAL A 151 2.22 -21.16 -3.97
C VAL A 151 1.72 -22.60 -4.08
N CYS A 152 0.49 -22.82 -4.54
CA CYS A 152 -0.05 -24.15 -4.79
C CYS A 152 0.25 -24.69 -6.20
N GLY A 153 0.95 -23.93 -7.06
CA GLY A 153 1.23 -24.33 -8.43
C GLY A 153 -0.01 -24.40 -9.33
N LEU A 154 -1.05 -23.62 -9.01
CA LEU A 154 -2.25 -23.49 -9.83
C LEU A 154 -2.06 -22.37 -10.87
N PRO A 155 -2.77 -22.42 -12.00
CA PRO A 155 -2.75 -21.32 -12.98
C PRO A 155 -3.08 -19.98 -12.33
N LEU A 156 -2.27 -18.97 -12.66
CA LEU A 156 -2.47 -17.62 -12.17
C LEU A 156 -3.81 -17.05 -12.66
N GLY A 157 -4.49 -16.30 -11.80
CA GLY A 157 -5.75 -15.64 -12.16
C GLY A 157 -5.52 -14.38 -12.99
N SER A 158 -6.58 -13.91 -13.66
CA SER A 158 -6.57 -12.60 -14.31
C SER A 158 -6.44 -11.49 -13.26
N THR A 159 -5.50 -10.57 -13.49
CA THR A 159 -5.31 -9.37 -12.67
C THR A 159 -6.06 -8.16 -13.21
N GLU A 160 -6.95 -8.37 -14.19
CA GLU A 160 -7.76 -7.31 -14.81
C GLU A 160 -8.47 -6.46 -13.76
N LEU A 161 -8.28 -5.15 -13.86
CA LEU A 161 -9.00 -4.17 -13.06
C LEU A 161 -10.38 -3.94 -13.69
N LEU A 162 -11.42 -4.47 -13.05
CA LEU A 162 -12.79 -4.44 -13.56
C LEU A 162 -13.43 -3.05 -13.44
N ARG A 163 -13.06 -2.29 -12.40
CA ARG A 163 -13.46 -0.89 -12.20
C ARG A 163 -12.36 -0.11 -11.47
N PRO A 164 -12.15 1.17 -11.81
CA PRO A 164 -11.31 2.06 -11.02
C PRO A 164 -11.74 2.08 -9.55
N ALA A 165 -10.76 2.10 -8.66
CA ALA A 165 -10.97 1.91 -7.24
C ALA A 165 -10.02 2.74 -6.39
N ALA A 166 -10.45 3.02 -5.17
CA ALA A 166 -9.60 3.58 -4.13
C ALA A 166 -9.89 2.90 -2.79
N MET A 167 -8.83 2.62 -2.04
CA MET A 167 -8.90 2.02 -0.72
C MET A 167 -8.38 2.99 0.33
N ALA A 168 -9.11 3.15 1.44
CA ALA A 168 -8.67 3.91 2.60
C ALA A 168 -8.52 3.00 3.82
N ASN A 169 -7.38 3.09 4.51
CA ASN A 169 -7.19 2.36 5.77
C ASN A 169 -8.10 2.91 6.87
N LEU A 170 -8.57 1.99 7.72
CA LEU A 170 -9.26 2.30 8.97
C LEU A 170 -8.31 2.01 10.12
N LEU A 171 -7.86 3.07 10.80
CA LEU A 171 -6.97 2.96 11.96
C LEU A 171 -7.77 2.91 13.26
N GLY A 172 -7.15 2.39 14.32
CA GLY A 172 -7.78 2.24 15.63
C GLY A 172 -8.22 3.56 16.26
N ASP A 173 -7.67 4.68 15.81
CA ASP A 173 -8.06 6.04 16.21
C ASP A 173 -9.54 6.35 15.93
N LEU A 174 -10.17 5.62 15.00
CA LEU A 174 -11.59 5.77 14.66
C LEU A 174 -12.53 5.18 15.74
N TRP A 175 -12.03 4.33 16.66
CA TRP A 175 -12.85 3.66 17.68
C TRP A 175 -13.01 4.49 18.95
N GLN A 176 -13.76 5.59 18.87
CA GLN A 176 -14.12 6.41 20.05
C GLN A 176 -15.60 6.86 20.02
N PRO A 177 -16.56 6.14 20.64
CA PRO A 177 -16.45 4.78 21.18
C PRO A 177 -16.50 3.72 20.06
N SER A 178 -17.31 3.90 19.02
CA SER A 178 -17.42 3.01 17.85
C SER A 178 -17.66 3.81 16.57
N PRO A 179 -17.06 3.43 15.42
CA PRO A 179 -17.34 4.08 14.14
C PRO A 179 -18.80 3.93 13.70
N ASP A 180 -19.36 4.96 13.07
CA ASP A 180 -20.71 4.89 12.46
C ASP A 180 -20.67 4.21 11.08
N TRP A 181 -20.82 2.88 11.10
CA TRP A 181 -20.82 2.07 9.90
C TRP A 181 -21.96 2.40 8.94
N ALA A 182 -23.15 2.76 9.46
CA ALA A 182 -24.30 3.06 8.63
C ALA A 182 -24.05 4.34 7.81
N ALA A 183 -23.49 5.37 8.44
CA ALA A 183 -23.12 6.60 7.77
C ALA A 183 -22.06 6.38 6.67
N ALA A 184 -21.04 5.54 6.92
CA ALA A 184 -20.03 5.22 5.92
C ALA A 184 -20.59 4.40 4.75
N LEU A 185 -21.41 3.38 5.03
CA LEU A 185 -21.97 2.49 4.01
C LEU A 185 -23.00 3.17 3.11
N ALA A 186 -23.57 4.32 3.51
CA ALA A 186 -24.42 5.15 2.67
C ALA A 186 -23.72 5.70 1.41
N TYR A 187 -22.38 5.66 1.36
CA TYR A 187 -21.58 6.11 0.22
C TYR A 187 -21.27 5.01 -0.82
N ASP A 188 -21.91 3.83 -0.74
CA ASP A 188 -21.61 2.67 -1.62
C ASP A 188 -20.12 2.27 -1.60
N VAL A 189 -19.62 1.95 -0.41
CA VAL A 189 -18.26 1.42 -0.19
C VAL A 189 -18.30 -0.04 0.25
N ARG A 190 -17.17 -0.72 0.15
CA ARG A 190 -16.96 -2.09 0.66
C ARG A 190 -16.16 -2.01 1.95
N LEU A 191 -16.74 -2.54 3.03
CA LEU A 191 -16.13 -2.53 4.35
C LEU A 191 -15.49 -3.87 4.65
N HIS A 192 -14.20 -3.86 4.97
CA HIS A 192 -13.45 -5.04 5.39
C HIS A 192 -12.87 -4.79 6.79
N LEU A 193 -13.30 -5.57 7.78
CA LEU A 193 -12.82 -5.51 9.16
C LEU A 193 -11.99 -6.74 9.50
N TYR A 194 -10.84 -6.54 10.15
CA TYR A 194 -9.90 -7.64 10.43
C TYR A 194 -10.20 -8.41 11.72
N GLY A 195 -11.34 -8.14 12.40
CA GLY A 195 -11.72 -8.81 13.64
C GLY A 195 -10.75 -8.60 14.82
N LYS A 196 -9.90 -7.55 14.77
CA LYS A 196 -8.92 -7.27 15.84
C LYS A 196 -9.65 -6.80 17.11
N ARG A 197 -9.41 -7.49 18.23
CA ARG A 197 -10.12 -7.24 19.52
C ARG A 197 -9.85 -5.88 20.17
N GLN A 198 -8.73 -5.23 19.85
CA GLN A 198 -8.31 -3.98 20.49
C GLN A 198 -7.94 -2.94 19.43
N ALA A 199 -8.70 -1.85 19.37
CA ALA A 199 -8.32 -0.66 18.61
C ALA A 199 -7.25 0.11 19.39
N ARG A 200 -6.08 0.30 18.79
CA ARG A 200 -4.98 1.10 19.34
C ARG A 200 -4.61 2.19 18.33
N PRO A 201 -4.14 3.37 18.76
CA PRO A 201 -3.68 4.41 17.85
C PRO A 201 -2.70 3.88 16.80
N GLY A 202 -2.93 4.22 15.53
CA GLY A 202 -2.13 3.76 14.39
C GLY A 202 -2.31 2.29 14.00
N ARG A 203 -3.07 1.48 14.74
CA ARG A 203 -3.29 0.07 14.40
C ARG A 203 -4.30 -0.04 13.25
N LYS A 204 -3.89 -0.63 12.13
CA LYS A 204 -4.80 -0.96 11.00
C LYS A 204 -5.88 -1.95 11.47
N MET A 205 -7.14 -1.53 11.54
CA MET A 205 -8.30 -2.31 12.01
C MET A 205 -9.16 -2.86 10.89
N GLY A 206 -9.09 -2.23 9.72
CA GLY A 206 -9.83 -2.60 8.52
C GLY A 206 -9.46 -1.69 7.36
N HIS A 207 -10.23 -1.75 6.29
CA HIS A 207 -10.20 -0.79 5.20
C HIS A 207 -11.60 -0.60 4.60
N LEU A 208 -11.77 0.54 3.91
CA LEU A 208 -12.88 0.77 2.99
C LEU A 208 -12.35 0.74 1.56
N THR A 209 -13.10 0.17 0.63
CA THR A 209 -12.85 0.28 -0.81
C THR A 209 -14.04 0.95 -1.48
N ALA A 210 -13.81 1.97 -2.31
CA ALA A 210 -14.81 2.51 -3.22
C ALA A 210 -14.47 2.12 -4.66
N LEU A 211 -15.49 1.79 -5.45
CA LEU A 211 -15.39 1.61 -6.89
C LEU A 211 -16.09 2.76 -7.58
N ALA A 212 -15.57 3.27 -8.69
CA ALA A 212 -16.15 4.41 -9.41
C ALA A 212 -15.83 4.36 -10.92
N THR A 213 -16.09 5.46 -11.62
CA THR A 213 -15.73 5.58 -13.05
C THR A 213 -14.30 6.08 -13.27
N SER A 214 -13.69 6.67 -12.23
CA SER A 214 -12.28 7.09 -12.19
C SER A 214 -11.67 6.84 -10.81
N PRO A 215 -10.34 6.69 -10.70
CA PRO A 215 -9.68 6.51 -9.41
C PRO A 215 -9.88 7.72 -8.46
N GLN A 216 -10.01 8.94 -9.00
CA GLN A 216 -10.25 10.15 -8.21
C GLN A 216 -11.66 10.20 -7.65
N GLU A 217 -12.67 9.81 -8.43
CA GLU A 217 -14.05 9.71 -7.95
C GLU A 217 -14.14 8.66 -6.83
N ALA A 218 -13.48 7.51 -7.02
CA ALA A 218 -13.38 6.49 -5.98
C ALA A 218 -12.68 7.03 -4.72
N ALA A 219 -11.59 7.78 -4.87
CA ALA A 219 -10.87 8.40 -3.76
C ALA A 219 -11.72 9.42 -3.00
N GLN A 220 -12.47 10.27 -3.70
CA GLN A 220 -13.42 11.21 -3.08
C GLN A 220 -14.49 10.45 -2.29
N ARG A 221 -15.10 9.43 -2.89
CA ARG A 221 -16.14 8.60 -2.26
C ARG A 221 -15.63 7.91 -1.00
N VAL A 222 -14.47 7.23 -1.06
CA VAL A 222 -13.93 6.51 0.10
C VAL A 222 -13.49 7.45 1.22
N ARG A 223 -12.97 8.64 0.88
CA ARG A 223 -12.63 9.67 1.88
C ARG A 223 -13.88 10.21 2.57
N ALA A 224 -14.94 10.50 1.82
CA ALA A 224 -16.21 10.96 2.37
C ALA A 224 -16.85 9.89 3.27
N ALA A 225 -16.86 8.63 2.83
CA ALA A 225 -17.31 7.49 3.63
C ALA A 225 -16.52 7.35 4.94
N ARG A 226 -15.19 7.44 4.87
CA ARG A 226 -14.33 7.38 6.06
C ARG A 226 -14.54 8.55 7.01
N ALA A 227 -14.77 9.76 6.48
CA ALA A 227 -15.07 10.93 7.30
C ALA A 227 -16.43 10.82 8.02
N ALA A 228 -17.42 10.19 7.38
CA ALA A 228 -18.73 9.97 7.96
C ALA A 228 -18.70 9.07 9.21
N LEU A 229 -17.68 8.19 9.34
CA LEU A 229 -17.50 7.30 10.50
C LEU A 229 -17.42 8.06 11.85
N VAL A 230 -16.96 9.31 11.84
CA VAL A 230 -16.77 10.14 13.05
C VAL A 230 -17.75 11.31 13.15
N GLY A 231 -18.57 11.54 12.11
CA GLY A 231 -19.39 12.75 11.98
C GLY A 231 -20.71 12.72 12.76
N SER A 232 -21.27 11.53 13.01
CA SER A 232 -22.65 11.37 13.51
C SER A 232 -22.80 11.46 15.02
N GLN A 233 -21.71 11.46 15.79
CA GLN A 233 -21.76 11.43 17.26
C GLN A 233 -21.81 12.81 17.92
N ARG A 234 -22.08 13.87 17.14
CA ARG A 234 -22.43 15.20 17.67
C ARG A 234 -23.93 15.44 17.50
N GLN A 235 -24.74 14.72 18.26
CA GLN A 235 -26.12 15.09 18.57
C GLN A 235 -26.38 14.86 20.05
#